data_AF-A0A060SSC4-F1
#
_entry.id   AF-A0A060SSC4-F1
#
_cell.length_a   1.000
_cell.length_b   1.000
_cell.length_c   1.000
_cell.angle_alpha   90.00
_cell.angle_beta   90.00
_cell.angle_gamma   90.00
#
_symmetry.space_group_name_H-M   'P 1'
#
loop_
_entity.id
_entity.type
_entity.pdbx_description
1 polymer ?
#
loop_
_entity_poly.entity_id
_entity_poly.type
_entity_poly.pdbx_seq_one_letter_code
_entity_poly.pdbx_strand_id
1 'polypeptide(L)'
;MSTAKNHVLRVALRGDSILTHPRFNKGTAFTLSERKAFGLTGRLPHRVNTLEEQCLRAYDQLSTRPEPLRKNTFMQSLKDQNWVLYYGLLSRHVKELIPIIYTPTQGDAIANYSHLFRRSEGLYLTFPEQDAMEEDFLNSPRDATSSSLSSRTLKQSWASATKGIGIATAKSAIYTLLGGMDPSKTLPVVLDVGTDNQQLLDDPLYVGWPNKRIRGRAYDRFVDQFVQLVRKHYPHSLLHFEDFGVGNAQRLLDMYRNKHAVFNDDVQGTGAVTLAAMMSAVGVTKSRLSEQRYVVYGAGTAGLGITKQLRDGIMSIDKLSREDANKRFFLLDRYGLIKESLGPAKIRDAVREFVRPDAEWEGVPTNAQGEVGLLEVVKKVKPTVLIGCSTHAGAFSEEVVREMAKGVDRPIIFPLSNPSRLVEVDPKDANDWTDGKALMATGSPFPPCQMPNGKFYDIAECNSAFPSARRLLMSHKLIL
;
A
#
# COMPACT_ATOMS: atom_id res chain seq x y z
N MET A 1 12.14 -28.82 0.20
CA MET A 1 11.25 -28.63 1.36
C MET A 1 12.03 -29.02 2.62
N SER A 2 12.52 -28.03 3.37
CA SER A 2 13.13 -28.28 4.68
C SER A 2 12.01 -28.73 5.62
N THR A 3 12.15 -29.91 6.23
CA THR A 3 11.25 -30.39 7.29
C THR A 3 11.22 -29.32 8.38
N ALA A 4 10.08 -28.64 8.54
CA ALA A 4 9.91 -27.62 9.56
C ALA A 4 10.19 -28.24 10.93
N LYS A 5 11.24 -27.77 11.62
CA LYS A 5 11.47 -28.13 13.02
C LYS A 5 10.21 -27.76 13.80
N ASN A 6 9.58 -28.74 14.45
CA ASN A 6 8.44 -28.49 15.34
C ASN A 6 8.87 -27.53 16.45
N HIS A 7 8.50 -26.26 16.31
CA HIS A 7 8.80 -25.24 17.30
C HIS A 7 7.77 -25.35 18.43
N VAL A 8 8.21 -25.79 19.60
CA VAL A 8 7.36 -25.91 20.80
C VAL A 8 7.36 -24.58 21.53
N LEU A 9 6.20 -23.94 21.60
CA LEU A 9 5.99 -22.74 22.40
C LEU A 9 5.53 -23.13 23.81
N ARG A 10 6.22 -22.62 24.83
CA ARG A 10 5.82 -22.78 26.23
C ARG A 10 5.05 -21.53 26.66
N VAL A 11 3.82 -21.72 27.13
CA VAL A 11 2.94 -20.63 27.59
C VAL A 11 2.44 -20.92 28.99
N ALA A 12 2.30 -19.88 29.80
CA ALA A 12 1.74 -19.95 31.15
C ALA A 12 0.22 -19.70 31.19
N LEU A 13 -0.41 -19.49 30.02
CA LEU A 13 -1.85 -19.23 29.90
C LEU A 13 -2.67 -20.49 30.16
N ARG A 14 -3.79 -20.35 30.87
CA ARG A 14 -4.73 -21.43 31.22
C ARG A 14 -6.17 -20.92 31.23
N GLY A 15 -7.14 -21.82 31.12
CA GLY A 15 -8.56 -21.52 31.21
C GLY A 15 -8.98 -20.47 30.18
N ASP A 16 -9.54 -19.37 30.65
CA ASP A 16 -10.06 -18.32 29.78
C ASP A 16 -8.96 -17.56 29.04
N SER A 17 -7.83 -17.34 29.72
CA SER A 17 -6.71 -16.55 29.20
C SER A 17 -6.09 -17.14 27.92
N ILE A 18 -6.12 -18.47 27.72
CA ILE A 18 -5.63 -19.09 26.48
C ILE A 18 -6.72 -19.17 25.40
N LEU A 19 -8.00 -19.29 25.79
CA LEU A 19 -9.12 -19.33 24.84
C LEU A 19 -9.39 -17.98 24.18
N THR A 20 -9.15 -16.88 24.91
CA THR A 20 -9.39 -15.52 24.41
C THR A 20 -8.13 -14.85 23.83
N HIS A 21 -6.97 -15.53 23.90
CA HIS A 21 -5.71 -15.03 23.34
C HIS A 21 -5.52 -15.49 21.89
N PRO A 22 -5.67 -14.61 20.88
CA PRO A 22 -5.77 -15.02 19.48
C PRO A 22 -4.54 -15.72 18.93
N ARG A 23 -3.35 -15.40 19.45
CA ARG A 23 -2.10 -16.08 19.07
C ARG A 23 -2.05 -17.56 19.48
N PHE A 24 -2.63 -17.91 20.64
CA PHE A 24 -2.47 -19.22 21.26
C PHE A 24 -3.74 -20.06 21.25
N ASN A 25 -4.89 -19.43 21.05
CA ASN A 25 -6.16 -20.12 20.91
C ASN A 25 -6.15 -21.05 19.69
N LYS A 26 -6.45 -22.32 19.91
CA LYS A 26 -6.61 -23.34 18.85
C LYS A 26 -8.06 -23.71 18.61
N GLY A 27 -9.02 -23.11 19.32
CA GLY A 27 -10.43 -23.49 19.27
C GLY A 27 -10.62 -25.00 19.52
N THR A 28 -11.36 -25.68 18.65
CA THR A 28 -11.59 -27.13 18.78
C THR A 28 -10.36 -28.00 18.46
N ALA A 29 -9.24 -27.42 18.03
CA ALA A 29 -8.00 -28.13 17.73
C ALA A 29 -7.07 -28.32 18.93
N PHE A 30 -7.43 -27.79 20.11
CA PHE A 30 -6.80 -28.25 21.35
C PHE A 30 -7.05 -29.75 21.52
N THR A 31 -5.95 -30.52 21.60
CA THR A 31 -5.98 -31.96 21.87
C THR A 31 -6.53 -32.24 23.26
N LEU A 32 -7.00 -33.47 23.53
CA LEU A 32 -7.53 -33.82 24.86
C LEU A 32 -6.48 -33.62 25.98
N SER A 33 -5.20 -33.90 25.70
CA SER A 33 -4.10 -33.68 26.64
C SER A 33 -3.87 -32.18 26.90
N GLU A 34 -3.86 -31.35 25.86
CA GLU A 34 -3.79 -29.89 26.00
C GLU A 34 -4.98 -29.33 26.78
N ARG A 35 -6.20 -29.83 26.51
CA ARG A 35 -7.40 -29.41 27.25
C ARG A 35 -7.26 -29.72 28.75
N LYS A 36 -6.76 -30.90 29.11
CA LYS A 36 -6.48 -31.22 30.52
C LYS A 36 -5.39 -30.31 31.10
N ALA A 37 -4.27 -30.14 30.38
CA ALA A 37 -3.12 -29.36 30.83
C ALA A 37 -3.45 -27.87 31.01
N PHE A 38 -4.26 -27.29 30.12
CA PHE A 38 -4.65 -25.88 30.15
C PHE A 38 -5.98 -25.63 30.88
N GLY A 39 -6.63 -26.65 31.46
CA GLY A 39 -7.89 -26.46 32.20
C GLY A 39 -9.09 -26.09 31.32
N LEU A 40 -9.18 -26.70 30.12
CA LEU A 40 -10.22 -26.48 29.12
C LEU A 40 -11.24 -27.62 29.04
N THR A 41 -11.06 -28.69 29.84
CA THR A 41 -12.02 -29.79 29.93
C THR A 41 -13.42 -29.23 30.28
N GLY A 42 -14.43 -29.58 29.47
CA GLY A 42 -15.80 -29.06 29.64
C GLY A 42 -16.05 -27.66 29.06
N ARG A 43 -15.00 -26.94 28.59
CA ARG A 43 -15.14 -25.60 27.98
C ARG A 43 -15.21 -25.61 26.44
N LEU A 44 -15.01 -26.77 25.82
CA LEU A 44 -15.02 -26.96 24.36
C LEU A 44 -15.83 -28.22 24.01
N PRO A 45 -16.51 -28.25 22.84
CA PRO A 45 -17.16 -29.44 22.31
C PRO A 45 -16.22 -30.66 22.26
N HIS A 46 -16.74 -31.87 22.50
CA HIS A 46 -15.91 -33.06 22.72
C HIS A 46 -14.95 -33.38 21.56
N ARG A 47 -15.44 -33.36 20.32
CA ARG A 47 -14.64 -33.69 19.12
C ARG A 47 -13.45 -32.72 18.99
N VAL A 48 -12.25 -33.27 18.82
CA VAL A 48 -11.06 -32.52 18.42
C VAL A 48 -11.10 -32.37 16.91
N ASN A 49 -10.96 -31.15 16.41
CA ASN A 49 -10.91 -30.91 14.96
C ASN A 49 -9.50 -30.60 14.47
N THR A 50 -9.19 -30.99 13.25
CA THR A 50 -7.96 -30.56 12.58
C THR A 50 -8.07 -29.09 12.14
N LEU A 51 -6.93 -28.47 11.78
CA LEU A 51 -6.93 -27.13 11.21
C LEU A 51 -7.73 -27.09 9.90
N GLU A 52 -7.67 -28.15 9.10
CA GLU A 52 -8.39 -28.29 7.83
C GLU A 52 -9.91 -28.28 8.06
N GLU A 53 -10.40 -29.05 9.03
CA GLU A 53 -11.82 -29.06 9.39
C GLU A 53 -12.30 -27.70 9.92
N GLN A 54 -11.44 -26.98 10.67
CA GLN A 54 -11.76 -25.61 11.10
C GLN A 54 -11.77 -24.62 9.92
N CYS A 55 -10.83 -24.74 8.98
CA CYS A 55 -10.78 -23.90 7.79
C CYS A 55 -12.04 -24.11 6.93
N LEU A 56 -12.47 -25.37 6.75
CA LEU A 56 -13.71 -25.69 6.03
C LEU A 56 -14.91 -25.01 6.69
N ARG A 57 -15.07 -25.16 8.00
CA ARG A 57 -16.15 -24.50 8.75
C ARG A 57 -16.11 -22.97 8.61
N ALA A 58 -14.92 -22.37 8.71
CA ALA A 58 -14.76 -20.93 8.59
C ALA A 58 -15.07 -20.45 7.16
N TYR A 59 -14.68 -21.21 6.14
CA TYR A 59 -14.99 -20.92 4.74
C TYR A 59 -16.49 -21.03 4.44
N ASP A 60 -17.17 -22.05 4.96
CA ASP A 60 -18.62 -22.19 4.80
C ASP A 60 -19.35 -20.98 5.41
N GLN A 61 -18.96 -20.57 6.63
CA GLN A 61 -19.50 -19.37 7.29
C GLN A 61 -19.20 -18.08 6.51
N LEU A 62 -18.00 -17.96 5.96
CA LEU A 62 -17.60 -16.82 5.12
C LEU A 62 -18.45 -16.76 3.83
N SER A 63 -18.67 -17.91 3.19
CA SER A 63 -19.43 -18.04 1.94
C SER A 63 -20.90 -17.63 2.08
N THR A 64 -21.48 -17.75 3.29
CA THR A 64 -22.84 -17.24 3.56
C THR A 64 -22.95 -15.70 3.59
N ARG A 65 -21.82 -14.97 3.56
CA ARG A 65 -21.82 -13.51 3.59
C ARG A 65 -21.94 -12.95 2.17
N PRO A 66 -23.00 -12.18 1.85
CA PRO A 66 -23.24 -11.72 0.48
C PRO A 66 -22.24 -10.63 0.07
N GLU A 67 -22.00 -9.65 0.95
CA GLU A 67 -21.21 -8.46 0.63
C GLU A 67 -19.73 -8.62 0.99
N PRO A 68 -18.79 -8.09 0.18
CA PRO A 68 -17.36 -8.08 0.50
C PRO A 68 -17.04 -7.48 1.88
N LEU A 69 -17.70 -6.40 2.27
CA LEU A 69 -17.50 -5.78 3.60
C LEU A 69 -17.94 -6.71 4.75
N ARG A 70 -18.99 -7.51 4.53
CA ARG A 70 -19.43 -8.53 5.51
C ARG A 70 -18.44 -9.69 5.60
N LYS A 71 -17.81 -10.06 4.49
CA LYS A 71 -16.69 -11.01 4.48
C LYS A 71 -15.47 -10.45 5.22
N ASN A 72 -15.13 -9.18 4.99
CA ASN A 72 -14.03 -8.49 5.68
C ASN A 72 -14.22 -8.47 7.21
N THR A 73 -15.39 -8.04 7.69
CA THR A 73 -15.68 -8.01 9.13
C THR A 73 -15.67 -9.40 9.78
N PHE A 74 -16.08 -10.44 9.05
CA PHE A 74 -15.92 -11.83 9.49
C PHE A 74 -14.44 -12.22 9.60
N MET A 75 -13.63 -11.92 8.58
CA MET A 75 -12.19 -12.21 8.61
C MET A 75 -11.47 -11.47 9.73
N GLN A 76 -11.87 -10.23 10.03
CA GLN A 76 -11.34 -9.49 11.17
C GLN A 76 -11.71 -10.15 12.50
N SER A 77 -12.98 -10.54 12.66
CA SER A 77 -13.42 -11.28 13.85
C SER A 77 -12.68 -12.60 14.02
N LEU A 78 -12.38 -13.31 12.92
CA LEU A 78 -11.61 -14.55 12.93
C LEU A 78 -10.16 -14.30 13.41
N LYS A 79 -9.54 -13.22 12.92
CA LYS A 79 -8.20 -12.79 13.34
C LYS A 79 -8.16 -12.46 14.83
N ASP A 80 -9.17 -11.79 15.36
CA ASP A 80 -9.25 -11.43 16.79
C ASP A 80 -9.46 -12.64 17.72
N GLN A 81 -9.80 -13.81 17.15
CA GLN A 81 -10.06 -15.04 17.88
C GLN A 81 -8.95 -16.09 17.74
N ASN A 82 -8.38 -16.25 16.54
CA ASN A 82 -7.42 -17.32 16.25
C ASN A 82 -6.55 -16.96 15.01
N TRP A 83 -5.29 -16.61 15.26
CA TRP A 83 -4.34 -16.25 14.20
C TRP A 83 -4.01 -17.42 13.28
N VAL A 84 -3.83 -18.62 13.82
CA VAL A 84 -3.47 -19.81 13.01
C VAL A 84 -4.59 -20.14 12.04
N LEU A 85 -5.85 -20.07 12.49
CA LEU A 85 -7.01 -20.28 11.64
C LEU A 85 -7.18 -19.17 10.61
N TYR A 86 -7.01 -17.90 10.99
CA TYR A 86 -7.06 -16.76 10.08
C TYR A 86 -6.04 -16.87 8.94
N TYR A 87 -4.75 -17.07 9.25
CA TYR A 87 -3.70 -17.23 8.23
C TYR A 87 -3.80 -18.57 7.50
N GLY A 88 -4.28 -19.62 8.16
CA GLY A 88 -4.55 -20.92 7.55
C GLY A 88 -5.63 -20.83 6.46
N LEU A 89 -6.70 -20.09 6.70
CA LEU A 89 -7.76 -19.85 5.72
C LEU A 89 -7.26 -18.96 4.57
N LEU A 90 -6.58 -17.85 4.90
CA LEU A 90 -6.02 -16.95 3.89
C LEU A 90 -5.07 -17.65 2.92
N SER A 91 -4.16 -18.48 3.43
CA SER A 91 -3.18 -19.19 2.59
C SER A 91 -3.80 -20.21 1.63
N ARG A 92 -4.99 -20.74 1.96
CA ARG A 92 -5.74 -21.66 1.08
C ARG A 92 -6.52 -20.93 -0.02
N HIS A 93 -6.91 -19.68 0.21
CA HIS A 93 -7.76 -18.89 -0.69
C HIS A 93 -7.16 -17.52 -1.03
N VAL A 94 -5.84 -17.45 -1.24
CA VAL A 94 -5.10 -16.18 -1.40
C VAL A 94 -5.71 -15.26 -2.46
N LYS A 95 -6.00 -15.78 -3.66
CA LYS A 95 -6.57 -15.01 -4.77
C LYS A 95 -7.96 -14.44 -4.45
N GLU A 96 -8.78 -15.20 -3.71
CA GLU A 96 -10.13 -14.80 -3.34
C GLU A 96 -10.14 -13.81 -2.16
N LEU A 97 -9.27 -14.03 -1.16
CA LEU A 97 -9.36 -13.32 0.12
C LEU A 97 -8.46 -12.10 0.23
N ILE A 98 -7.40 -11.96 -0.57
CA ILE A 98 -6.61 -10.71 -0.60
C ILE A 98 -7.51 -9.50 -0.89
N PRO A 99 -8.38 -9.50 -1.94
CA PRO A 99 -9.27 -8.37 -2.20
C PRO A 99 -10.25 -8.06 -1.06
N ILE A 100 -10.53 -9.04 -0.19
CA ILE A 100 -11.43 -8.89 0.97
C ILE A 100 -10.71 -8.24 2.15
N ILE A 101 -9.49 -8.69 2.49
CA ILE A 101 -8.73 -8.19 3.65
C ILE A 101 -7.79 -7.02 3.30
N TYR A 102 -7.67 -6.68 2.03
CA TYR A 102 -6.84 -5.61 1.49
C TYR A 102 -7.64 -4.81 0.45
N THR A 103 -6.98 -4.14 -0.49
CA THR A 103 -7.65 -3.38 -1.55
C THR A 103 -8.46 -4.31 -2.48
N PRO A 104 -9.70 -3.96 -2.85
CA PRO A 104 -10.38 -2.69 -2.58
C PRO A 104 -11.23 -2.68 -1.29
N THR A 105 -11.71 -3.82 -0.79
CA THR A 105 -12.72 -3.87 0.30
C THR A 105 -12.23 -3.25 1.61
N GLN A 106 -10.93 -3.34 1.88
CA GLN A 106 -10.35 -2.70 3.07
C GLN A 106 -10.55 -1.18 3.02
N GLY A 107 -10.54 -0.56 1.84
CA GLY A 107 -10.85 0.87 1.68
C GLY A 107 -12.24 1.24 2.20
N ASP A 108 -13.24 0.38 1.94
CA ASP A 108 -14.60 0.56 2.44
C ASP A 108 -14.68 0.33 3.96
N ALA A 109 -13.97 -0.68 4.48
CA ALA A 109 -13.88 -0.94 5.91
C ALA A 109 -13.25 0.26 6.66
N ILE A 110 -12.21 0.83 6.09
CA ILE A 110 -11.55 2.05 6.58
C ILE A 110 -12.52 3.23 6.52
N ALA A 111 -13.20 3.44 5.39
CA ALA A 111 -14.17 4.51 5.25
C ALA A 111 -15.27 4.45 6.34
N ASN A 112 -15.67 3.23 6.75
CA ASN A 112 -16.67 2.98 7.78
C ASN A 112 -16.07 2.65 9.17
N TYR A 113 -14.77 2.87 9.39
CA TYR A 113 -14.05 2.37 10.57
C TYR A 113 -14.72 2.73 11.90
N SER A 114 -15.12 3.99 12.06
CA SER A 114 -15.82 4.50 13.25
C SER A 114 -17.07 3.69 13.60
N HIS A 115 -17.86 3.30 12.59
CA HIS A 115 -19.10 2.55 12.75
C HIS A 115 -18.87 1.05 12.89
N LEU A 116 -17.71 0.56 12.44
CA LEU A 116 -17.34 -0.86 12.49
C LEU A 116 -16.47 -1.22 13.71
N PHE A 117 -15.95 -0.23 14.42
CA PHE A 117 -15.01 -0.42 15.53
C PHE A 117 -15.61 -1.31 16.62
N ARG A 118 -14.84 -2.32 17.06
CA ARG A 118 -15.23 -3.27 18.12
C ARG A 118 -14.10 -3.55 19.09
N ARG A 119 -12.87 -3.66 18.58
CA ARG A 119 -11.68 -3.97 19.34
C ARG A 119 -10.49 -3.20 18.78
N SER A 120 -9.54 -2.85 19.65
CA SER A 120 -8.29 -2.22 19.24
C SER A 120 -7.45 -3.17 18.38
N GLU A 121 -6.93 -2.64 17.26
CA GLU A 121 -6.10 -3.36 16.28
C GLU A 121 -4.61 -2.97 16.32
N GLY A 122 -4.22 -2.04 17.17
CA GLY A 122 -2.84 -1.54 17.24
C GLY A 122 -2.68 -0.40 18.24
N LEU A 123 -1.65 0.43 18.01
CA LEU A 123 -1.31 1.57 18.86
C LEU A 123 -1.83 2.88 18.25
N TYR A 124 -2.47 3.70 19.08
CA TYR A 124 -2.99 5.01 18.72
C TYR A 124 -2.24 6.06 19.55
N LEU A 125 -1.52 6.96 18.90
CA LEU A 125 -0.81 8.05 19.58
C LEU A 125 -1.40 9.36 19.09
N THR A 126 -2.03 10.11 19.99
CA THR A 126 -2.83 11.29 19.64
C THR A 126 -2.14 12.56 20.11
N PHE A 127 -2.16 13.61 19.30
CA PHE A 127 -1.44 14.85 19.55
C PHE A 127 -1.69 15.54 20.91
N PRO A 128 -2.93 15.59 21.45
CA PRO A 128 -3.17 16.15 22.79
C PRO A 128 -2.37 15.46 23.89
N GLU A 129 -2.14 14.15 23.74
CA GLU A 129 -1.47 13.30 24.73
C GLU A 129 0.02 13.11 24.44
N GLN A 130 0.62 14.01 23.65
CA GLN A 130 2.03 13.89 23.24
C GLN A 130 3.00 13.81 24.42
N ASP A 131 2.68 14.44 25.56
CA ASP A 131 3.51 14.40 26.76
C ASP A 131 3.57 13.01 27.39
N ALA A 132 2.50 12.20 27.24
CA ALA A 132 2.41 10.81 27.68
C ALA A 132 2.85 9.79 26.60
N MET A 133 3.25 10.23 25.41
CA MET A 133 3.51 9.34 24.26
C MET A 133 4.50 8.20 24.57
N GLU A 134 5.54 8.46 25.37
CA GLU A 134 6.49 7.40 25.73
C GLU A 134 5.83 6.33 26.61
N GLU A 135 5.00 6.72 27.57
CA GLU A 135 4.24 5.80 28.41
C GLU A 135 3.27 4.96 27.56
N ASP A 136 2.49 5.60 26.70
CA ASP A 136 1.54 4.92 25.80
C ASP A 136 2.24 3.95 24.84
N PHE A 137 3.37 4.37 24.28
CA PHE A 137 4.19 3.55 23.41
C PHE A 137 4.73 2.31 24.14
N LEU A 138 5.13 2.46 25.41
CA LEU A 138 5.61 1.37 26.24
C LEU A 138 4.47 0.46 26.72
N ASN A 139 3.27 0.99 26.90
CA ASN A 139 2.07 0.24 27.30
C ASN A 139 1.37 -0.48 26.13
N SER A 140 1.80 -0.23 24.88
CA SER A 140 1.36 -0.96 23.69
C SER A 140 1.34 -2.47 23.95
N PRO A 141 0.28 -3.20 23.55
CA PRO A 141 0.11 -4.62 23.86
C PRO A 141 1.34 -5.43 23.45
N ARG A 142 2.19 -5.74 24.44
CA ARG A 142 3.43 -6.48 24.25
C ARG A 142 3.09 -7.96 24.22
N ASP A 143 3.51 -8.66 23.18
CA ASP A 143 3.81 -10.07 23.34
C ASP A 143 5.13 -10.18 24.11
N ALA A 144 5.03 -10.42 25.42
CA ALA A 144 6.12 -10.55 26.38
C ALA A 144 7.10 -11.72 26.11
N THR A 145 7.01 -12.37 24.94
CA THR A 145 7.75 -13.61 24.60
C THR A 145 8.70 -13.48 23.42
N SER A 146 8.83 -12.32 22.78
CA SER A 146 9.80 -12.13 21.67
C SER A 146 11.07 -11.41 22.12
N SER A 147 12.06 -12.16 22.60
CA SER A 147 13.44 -11.71 22.89
C SER A 147 14.27 -11.41 21.62
N SER A 148 13.62 -11.09 20.50
CA SER A 148 14.23 -10.79 19.20
C SER A 148 13.46 -9.61 18.60
N LEU A 149 13.64 -8.46 19.22
CA LEU A 149 12.98 -7.20 18.92
C LEU A 149 13.71 -6.36 17.87
N SER A 150 14.68 -6.96 17.18
CA SER A 150 15.50 -6.33 16.14
C SER A 150 14.82 -6.28 14.76
N SER A 151 13.53 -6.60 14.67
CA SER A 151 12.81 -6.69 13.39
C SER A 151 11.30 -6.53 13.59
N ARG A 152 10.89 -5.40 14.17
CA ARG A 152 9.49 -4.98 14.08
C ARG A 152 9.26 -4.26 12.76
N THR A 153 8.12 -4.48 12.12
CA THR A 153 7.62 -3.46 11.18
C THR A 153 6.57 -2.61 11.88
N LEU A 154 6.86 -1.32 12.01
CA LEU A 154 5.87 -0.33 12.40
C LEU A 154 5.25 0.24 11.15
N LYS A 155 3.96 -0.02 10.92
CA LYS A 155 3.22 0.54 9.79
C LYS A 155 2.41 1.73 10.27
N GLN A 156 2.64 2.88 9.68
CA GLN A 156 1.93 4.12 10.01
C GLN A 156 1.13 4.59 8.82
N SER A 157 -0.20 4.64 8.91
CA SER A 157 -1.06 5.27 7.90
C SER A 157 -1.85 6.44 8.48
N TRP A 158 -2.14 7.44 7.64
CA TRP A 158 -2.76 8.72 8.03
C TRP A 158 -4.05 9.04 7.28
N ALA A 159 -4.66 8.08 6.60
CA ALA A 159 -6.05 8.25 6.19
C ALA A 159 -6.86 8.57 7.47
N SER A 160 -7.37 9.81 7.55
CA SER A 160 -7.95 10.48 8.74
C SER A 160 -7.69 9.84 10.10
N ALA A 161 -6.68 10.31 10.84
CA ALA A 161 -6.53 10.31 12.30
C ALA A 161 -6.65 8.96 13.08
N THR A 162 -7.63 8.10 12.80
CA THR A 162 -7.76 6.71 13.26
C THR A 162 -7.97 5.70 12.14
N LYS A 163 -8.46 6.11 10.96
CA LYS A 163 -8.74 5.23 9.81
C LYS A 163 -7.49 4.55 9.25
N GLY A 164 -6.32 5.18 9.39
CA GLY A 164 -5.04 4.63 8.94
C GLY A 164 -4.63 3.33 9.65
N ILE A 165 -5.14 3.07 10.86
CA ILE A 165 -4.82 1.80 11.54
C ILE A 165 -5.30 0.58 10.75
N GLY A 166 -6.42 0.71 10.02
CA GLY A 166 -6.94 -0.35 9.16
C GLY A 166 -5.99 -0.70 8.01
N ILE A 167 -5.31 0.30 7.44
CA ILE A 167 -4.30 0.09 6.38
C ILE A 167 -3.06 -0.58 6.95
N ALA A 168 -2.56 -0.07 8.06
CA ALA A 168 -1.41 -0.63 8.75
C ALA A 168 -1.65 -2.10 9.17
N THR A 169 -2.85 -2.42 9.63
CA THR A 169 -3.28 -3.75 10.04
C THR A 169 -3.40 -4.71 8.85
N ALA A 170 -4.07 -4.28 7.78
CA ALA A 170 -4.22 -5.07 6.56
C ALA A 170 -2.87 -5.38 5.92
N LYS A 171 -2.01 -4.36 5.79
CA LYS A 171 -0.64 -4.55 5.32
C LYS A 171 0.13 -5.52 6.23
N SER A 172 -0.03 -5.46 7.55
CA SER A 172 0.67 -6.39 8.46
C SER A 172 0.26 -7.84 8.22
N ALA A 173 -1.03 -8.09 7.92
CA ALA A 173 -1.48 -9.42 7.51
C ALA A 173 -0.81 -9.89 6.20
N ILE A 174 -0.65 -8.99 5.21
CA ILE A 174 0.07 -9.27 3.97
C ILE A 174 1.55 -9.65 4.22
N TYR A 175 2.20 -9.03 5.21
CA TYR A 175 3.58 -9.41 5.58
C TYR A 175 3.70 -10.80 6.14
N THR A 176 2.76 -11.21 6.97
CA THR A 176 2.73 -12.59 7.45
C THR A 176 2.42 -13.54 6.31
N LEU A 177 1.41 -13.24 5.51
CA LEU A 177 0.94 -14.14 4.45
C LEU A 177 1.95 -14.32 3.32
N LEU A 178 2.53 -13.22 2.80
CA LEU A 178 3.42 -13.24 1.63
C LEU A 178 4.90 -13.18 2.00
N GLY A 179 5.23 -12.51 3.10
CA GLY A 179 6.61 -12.33 3.58
C GLY A 179 7.04 -13.35 4.62
N GLY A 180 6.13 -14.20 5.13
CA GLY A 180 6.43 -15.17 6.19
C GLY A 180 6.78 -14.52 7.53
N MET A 181 6.42 -13.25 7.74
CA MET A 181 6.71 -12.54 8.97
C MET A 181 5.87 -13.07 10.14
N ASP A 182 6.51 -13.29 11.29
CA ASP A 182 5.79 -13.60 12.52
C ASP A 182 4.83 -12.43 12.84
N PRO A 183 3.50 -12.64 12.88
CA PRO A 183 2.53 -11.57 13.16
C PRO A 183 2.79 -10.89 14.51
N SER A 184 3.38 -11.57 15.52
CA SER A 184 3.72 -10.93 16.79
C SER A 184 4.87 -9.92 16.70
N LYS A 185 5.56 -9.86 15.56
CA LYS A 185 6.61 -8.88 15.26
C LYS A 185 6.10 -7.69 14.44
N THR A 186 4.81 -7.60 14.19
CA THR A 186 4.21 -6.41 13.57
C THR A 186 3.51 -5.57 14.61
N LEU A 187 3.64 -4.25 14.51
CA LEU A 187 2.86 -3.32 15.33
C LEU A 187 2.27 -2.24 14.42
N PRO A 188 0.97 -2.33 14.11
CA PRO A 188 0.24 -1.23 13.48
C PRO A 188 0.21 -0.01 14.40
N VAL A 189 0.54 1.16 13.88
CA VAL A 189 0.50 2.42 14.62
C VAL A 189 -0.28 3.45 13.81
N VAL A 190 -1.12 4.22 14.47
CA VAL A 190 -1.66 5.45 13.91
C VAL A 190 -1.20 6.61 14.77
N LEU A 191 -0.71 7.64 14.10
CA LEU A 191 -0.43 8.93 14.71
C LEU A 191 -1.67 9.78 14.41
N ASP A 192 -2.41 10.17 15.44
CA ASP A 192 -3.61 10.98 15.29
C ASP A 192 -3.26 12.45 15.56
N VAL A 193 -3.26 13.24 14.49
CA VAL A 193 -3.01 14.68 14.56
C VAL A 193 -4.20 15.50 14.09
N GLY A 194 -5.39 14.89 14.10
CA GLY A 194 -6.61 15.47 13.60
C GLY A 194 -6.86 15.19 12.11
N THR A 195 -8.00 15.67 11.63
CA THR A 195 -8.48 15.46 10.26
C THR A 195 -9.10 16.73 9.69
N ASP A 196 -8.89 16.99 8.39
CA ASP A 196 -9.55 18.11 7.71
C ASP A 196 -10.89 17.71 7.09
N ASN A 197 -11.22 16.41 7.10
CA ASN A 197 -12.47 15.89 6.58
C ASN A 197 -13.65 16.29 7.47
N GLN A 198 -14.47 17.22 6.98
CA GLN A 198 -15.61 17.75 7.72
C GLN A 198 -16.68 16.69 8.02
N GLN A 199 -16.93 15.75 7.10
CA GLN A 199 -17.90 14.67 7.32
C GLN A 199 -17.53 13.81 8.53
N LEU A 200 -16.24 13.62 8.81
CA LEU A 200 -15.80 12.88 9.99
C LEU A 200 -15.87 13.71 11.27
N LEU A 201 -15.63 15.01 11.19
CA LEU A 201 -15.76 15.90 12.34
C LEU A 201 -17.23 16.06 12.76
N ASP A 202 -18.14 15.96 11.80
CA ASP A 202 -19.60 16.04 12.03
C ASP A 202 -20.22 14.68 12.40
N ASP A 203 -19.50 13.57 12.23
CA ASP A 203 -19.98 12.23 12.53
C ASP A 203 -19.91 11.95 14.05
N PRO A 204 -21.06 11.76 14.74
CA PRO A 204 -21.08 11.54 16.18
C PRO A 204 -20.43 10.22 16.62
N LEU A 205 -20.23 9.28 15.69
CA LEU A 205 -19.55 8.02 15.96
C LEU A 205 -18.05 8.08 15.64
N TYR A 206 -17.53 9.22 15.18
CA TYR A 206 -16.12 9.35 14.87
C TYR A 206 -15.23 9.09 16.09
N VAL A 207 -14.38 8.06 15.96
CA VAL A 207 -13.51 7.57 17.05
C VAL A 207 -12.14 8.25 17.12
N GLY A 208 -11.82 9.15 16.17
CA GLY A 208 -10.55 9.88 16.18
C GLY A 208 -10.65 11.24 16.86
N TRP A 209 -9.52 11.92 17.00
CA TRP A 209 -9.48 13.25 17.63
C TRP A 209 -10.26 14.26 16.78
N PRO A 210 -11.36 14.86 17.31
CA PRO A 210 -12.27 15.71 16.54
C PRO A 210 -11.72 17.13 16.40
N ASN A 211 -10.51 17.25 15.84
CA ASN A 211 -9.85 18.52 15.57
C ASN A 211 -9.33 18.58 14.14
N LYS A 212 -9.21 19.81 13.62
CA LYS A 212 -8.53 20.06 12.35
C LYS A 212 -7.06 19.66 12.47
N ARG A 213 -6.49 19.25 11.34
CA ARG A 213 -5.20 18.61 11.37
C ARG A 213 -4.10 19.62 11.71
N ILE A 214 -3.24 19.31 12.69
CA ILE A 214 -2.10 20.17 13.00
C ILE A 214 -1.05 20.16 11.87
N ARG A 215 -0.24 21.22 11.82
CA ARG A 215 0.66 21.54 10.70
C ARG A 215 2.01 22.08 11.20
N GLY A 216 2.96 22.15 10.28
CA GLY A 216 4.25 22.79 10.50
C GLY A 216 5.04 22.19 11.66
N ARG A 217 5.70 23.04 12.45
CA ARG A 217 6.64 22.60 13.51
C ARG A 217 6.00 21.70 14.56
N ALA A 218 4.73 21.92 14.91
CA ALA A 218 4.05 21.08 15.89
C ALA A 218 3.88 19.65 15.37
N TYR A 219 3.49 19.50 14.10
CA TYR A 219 3.38 18.21 13.43
C TYR A 219 4.74 17.52 13.36
N ASP A 220 5.78 18.25 12.95
CA ASP A 220 7.13 17.70 12.81
C ASP A 220 7.69 17.20 14.16
N ARG A 221 7.50 17.97 15.24
CA ARG A 221 7.92 17.53 16.59
C ARG A 221 7.20 16.28 17.05
N PHE A 222 5.89 16.19 16.81
CA PHE A 222 5.09 15.03 17.19
C PHE A 222 5.54 13.76 16.47
N VAL A 223 5.75 13.84 15.15
CA VAL A 223 6.26 12.71 14.36
C VAL A 223 7.68 12.36 14.78
N ASP A 224 8.55 13.36 15.02
CA ASP A 224 9.92 13.11 15.43
C ASP A 224 10.00 12.44 16.80
N GLN A 225 9.19 12.87 17.78
CA GLN A 225 9.10 12.24 19.09
C GLN A 225 8.80 10.74 18.96
N PHE A 226 7.80 10.38 18.15
CA PHE A 226 7.51 8.98 17.87
C PHE A 226 8.70 8.25 17.23
N VAL A 227 9.33 8.83 16.20
CA VAL A 227 10.49 8.20 15.54
C VAL A 227 11.66 8.03 16.51
N GLN A 228 11.91 8.97 17.41
CA GLN A 228 12.95 8.83 18.44
C GLN A 228 12.62 7.71 19.44
N LEU A 229 11.35 7.55 19.84
CA LEU A 229 10.92 6.43 20.69
C LEU A 229 11.14 5.08 20.00
N VAL A 230 10.83 4.99 18.71
CA VAL A 230 11.13 3.80 17.91
C VAL A 230 12.62 3.52 17.87
N ARG A 231 13.46 4.54 17.67
CA ARG A 231 14.91 4.38 17.65
C ARG A 231 15.48 3.97 19.01
N LYS A 232 14.93 4.52 20.09
CA LYS A 232 15.32 4.23 21.47
C LYS A 232 14.99 2.79 21.86
N HIS A 233 13.77 2.34 21.59
CA HIS A 233 13.25 1.07 22.10
C HIS A 233 13.31 -0.07 21.06
N TYR A 234 13.32 0.25 19.77
CA TYR A 234 13.38 -0.70 18.65
C TYR A 234 14.40 -0.27 17.56
N PRO A 235 15.70 -0.10 17.88
CA PRO A 235 16.71 0.49 17.00
C PRO A 235 16.93 -0.25 15.67
N HIS A 236 16.60 -1.53 15.59
CA HIS A 236 16.74 -2.34 14.37
C HIS A 236 15.40 -2.63 13.68
N SER A 237 14.30 -2.05 14.14
CA SER A 237 13.00 -2.18 13.47
C SER A 237 13.00 -1.53 12.09
N LEU A 238 12.18 -2.05 11.18
CA LEU A 238 11.78 -1.32 10.00
C LEU A 238 10.61 -0.41 10.36
N LEU A 239 10.73 0.87 10.03
CA LEU A 239 9.64 1.81 10.12
C LEU A 239 9.08 2.06 8.72
N HIS A 240 7.84 1.63 8.52
CA HIS A 240 7.12 1.66 7.26
C HIS A 240 6.09 2.80 7.31
N PHE A 241 6.37 3.87 6.58
CA PHE A 241 5.48 5.00 6.38
C PHE A 241 4.48 4.69 5.26
N GLU A 242 3.21 5.00 5.50
CA GLU A 242 2.08 4.71 4.63
C GLU A 242 1.11 5.90 4.59
N ASP A 243 0.50 6.19 3.45
CA ASP A 243 -0.53 7.21 3.26
C ASP A 243 -0.21 8.59 3.84
N PHE A 244 1.06 8.97 3.83
CA PHE A 244 1.43 10.34 4.19
C PHE A 244 1.08 11.27 3.02
N GLY A 245 0.49 12.42 3.34
CA GLY A 245 0.16 13.43 2.34
C GLY A 245 1.39 13.87 1.53
N VAL A 246 1.17 14.39 0.31
CA VAL A 246 2.21 14.65 -0.69
C VAL A 246 3.34 15.55 -0.18
N GLY A 247 3.05 16.52 0.70
CA GLY A 247 4.07 17.39 1.31
C GLY A 247 4.94 16.72 2.39
N ASN A 248 4.53 15.56 2.91
CA ASN A 248 5.17 14.90 4.05
C ASN A 248 5.85 13.58 3.67
N ALA A 249 5.26 12.76 2.80
CA ALA A 249 5.78 11.42 2.51
C ALA A 249 7.27 11.40 2.12
N GLN A 250 7.63 12.18 1.08
CA GLN A 250 9.02 12.28 0.64
C GLN A 250 9.90 13.00 1.66
N ARG A 251 9.40 14.08 2.28
CA ARG A 251 10.15 14.89 3.25
C ARG A 251 10.56 14.08 4.48
N LEU A 252 9.65 13.31 5.06
CA LEU A 252 9.91 12.44 6.21
C LEU A 252 10.83 11.28 5.81
N LEU A 253 10.62 10.69 4.62
CA LEU A 253 11.53 9.68 4.09
C LEU A 253 12.97 10.21 4.01
N ASP A 254 13.18 11.40 3.44
CA ASP A 254 14.51 12.00 3.31
C ASP A 254 15.12 12.39 4.66
N MET A 255 14.29 12.83 5.62
CA MET A 255 14.73 13.18 6.97
C MET A 255 15.26 11.97 7.76
N TYR A 256 14.66 10.79 7.56
CA TYR A 256 14.92 9.61 8.40
C TYR A 256 15.69 8.47 7.73
N ARG A 257 15.77 8.41 6.39
CA ARG A 257 16.45 7.32 5.63
C ARG A 257 17.92 7.08 5.98
N ASN A 258 18.61 8.09 6.50
CA ASN A 258 20.00 7.97 6.93
C ASN A 258 20.15 7.82 8.46
N LYS A 259 19.04 7.78 9.20
CA LYS A 259 19.00 7.76 10.67
C LYS A 259 18.37 6.49 11.25
N HIS A 260 17.48 5.84 10.50
CA HIS A 260 16.78 4.61 10.86
C HIS A 260 16.43 3.83 9.59
N ALA A 261 16.19 2.53 9.72
CA ALA A 261 15.64 1.73 8.61
C ALA A 261 14.20 2.18 8.36
N VAL A 262 14.01 3.07 7.38
CA VAL A 262 12.70 3.56 6.96
C VAL A 262 12.38 3.15 5.53
N PHE A 263 11.09 2.94 5.29
CA PHE A 263 10.54 2.65 3.98
C PHE A 263 9.22 3.39 3.84
N ASN A 264 8.98 4.01 2.69
CA ASN A 264 7.66 4.55 2.36
C ASN A 264 7.12 3.79 1.16
N ASP A 265 5.97 3.13 1.30
CA ASP A 265 5.46 2.26 0.25
C ASP A 265 4.88 3.05 -0.92
N ASP A 266 4.19 4.16 -0.65
CA ASP A 266 3.63 5.02 -1.70
C ASP A 266 4.71 5.57 -2.63
N VAL A 267 5.90 5.86 -2.10
CA VAL A 267 7.06 6.34 -2.87
C VAL A 267 7.87 5.17 -3.43
N GLN A 268 8.40 4.31 -2.56
CA GLN A 268 9.40 3.31 -2.92
C GLN A 268 8.79 1.98 -3.33
N GLY A 269 7.68 1.57 -2.71
CA GLY A 269 6.96 0.34 -3.03
C GLY A 269 6.30 0.43 -4.40
N THR A 270 5.49 1.46 -4.61
CA THR A 270 4.84 1.78 -5.88
C THR A 270 5.87 1.97 -6.99
N GLY A 271 6.97 2.68 -6.72
CA GLY A 271 8.05 2.81 -7.67
C GLY A 271 8.69 1.47 -8.05
N ALA A 272 8.94 0.59 -7.08
CA ALA A 272 9.58 -0.70 -7.32
C ALA A 272 8.70 -1.65 -8.14
N VAL A 273 7.41 -1.77 -7.83
CA VAL A 273 6.48 -2.61 -8.60
C VAL A 273 6.29 -2.07 -10.01
N THR A 274 6.20 -0.74 -10.17
CA THR A 274 6.06 -0.12 -11.49
C THR A 274 7.31 -0.32 -12.33
N LEU A 275 8.51 -0.22 -11.75
CA LEU A 275 9.74 -0.57 -12.44
C LEU A 275 9.76 -2.04 -12.88
N ALA A 276 9.31 -2.97 -12.03
CA ALA A 276 9.23 -4.39 -12.41
C ALA A 276 8.24 -4.65 -13.56
N ALA A 277 7.07 -4.00 -13.53
CA ALA A 277 6.10 -4.04 -14.62
C ALA A 277 6.68 -3.43 -15.91
N MET A 278 7.37 -2.29 -15.80
CA MET A 278 8.03 -1.63 -16.91
C MET A 278 9.14 -2.50 -17.53
N MET A 279 9.96 -3.16 -16.71
CA MET A 279 10.98 -4.10 -17.17
C MET A 279 10.37 -5.29 -17.94
N SER A 280 9.20 -5.76 -17.49
CA SER A 280 8.46 -6.81 -18.20
C SER A 280 7.91 -6.30 -19.53
N ALA A 281 7.35 -5.08 -19.54
CA ALA A 281 6.80 -4.44 -20.73
C ALA A 281 7.88 -4.17 -21.79
N VAL A 282 9.06 -3.64 -21.41
CA VAL A 282 10.16 -3.43 -22.38
C VAL A 282 10.73 -4.73 -22.91
N GLY A 283 10.66 -5.82 -22.12
CA GLY A 283 11.00 -7.16 -22.60
C GLY A 283 10.07 -7.63 -23.73
N VAL A 284 8.77 -7.32 -23.64
CA VAL A 284 7.79 -7.62 -24.70
C VAL A 284 8.01 -6.74 -25.94
N THR A 285 8.25 -5.44 -25.75
CA THR A 285 8.51 -4.50 -26.87
C THR A 285 9.93 -4.61 -27.44
N LYS A 286 10.79 -5.44 -26.85
CA LYS A 286 12.20 -5.64 -27.22
C LYS A 286 13.00 -4.34 -27.27
N SER A 287 12.74 -3.44 -26.32
CA SER A 287 13.39 -2.13 -26.19
C SER A 287 14.05 -1.96 -24.83
N ARG A 288 14.69 -0.81 -24.60
CA ARG A 288 15.32 -0.45 -23.32
C ARG A 288 14.47 0.53 -22.53
N LEU A 289 14.76 0.69 -21.23
CA LEU A 289 14.09 1.68 -20.38
C LEU A 289 14.42 3.11 -20.84
N SER A 290 15.65 3.34 -21.28
CA SER A 290 16.20 4.61 -21.78
C SER A 290 15.66 5.05 -23.14
N GLU A 291 15.07 4.13 -23.91
CA GLU A 291 14.46 4.40 -25.22
C GLU A 291 13.01 4.88 -25.10
N GLN A 292 12.43 4.75 -23.91
CA GLN A 292 11.05 5.14 -23.66
C GLN A 292 10.90 6.65 -23.44
N ARG A 293 9.70 7.15 -23.74
CA ARG A 293 9.25 8.51 -23.41
C ARG A 293 8.09 8.38 -22.43
N TYR A 294 8.32 8.79 -21.19
CA TYR A 294 7.39 8.60 -20.08
C TYR A 294 6.56 9.86 -19.86
N VAL A 295 5.25 9.74 -19.98
CA VAL A 295 4.31 10.74 -19.48
C VAL A 295 3.72 10.23 -18.17
N VAL A 296 3.90 11.01 -17.11
CA VAL A 296 3.40 10.70 -15.77
C VAL A 296 2.32 11.71 -15.42
N TYR A 297 1.07 11.25 -15.41
CA TYR A 297 -0.10 12.06 -15.12
C TYR A 297 -0.45 11.96 -13.62
N GLY A 298 -0.07 12.98 -12.86
CA GLY A 298 -0.16 13.01 -11.40
C GLY A 298 1.22 12.96 -10.76
N ALA A 299 1.89 14.11 -10.62
CA ALA A 299 3.23 14.23 -10.05
C ALA A 299 3.28 14.21 -8.50
N GLY A 300 2.29 13.61 -7.84
CA GLY A 300 2.18 13.47 -6.39
C GLY A 300 3.18 12.48 -5.78
N THR A 301 2.87 11.93 -4.60
CA THR A 301 3.74 10.97 -3.89
C THR A 301 4.11 9.77 -4.77
N ALA A 302 3.10 9.08 -5.30
CA ALA A 302 3.26 7.90 -6.14
C ALA A 302 3.95 8.22 -7.47
N GLY A 303 3.42 9.20 -8.23
CA GLY A 303 3.97 9.55 -9.53
C GLY A 303 5.43 10.01 -9.47
N LEU A 304 5.81 10.80 -8.48
CA LEU A 304 7.21 11.18 -8.29
C LEU A 304 8.08 10.00 -7.84
N GLY A 305 7.57 9.14 -6.94
CA GLY A 305 8.25 7.91 -6.53
C GLY A 305 8.55 6.98 -7.69
N ILE A 306 7.55 6.74 -8.56
CA ILE A 306 7.68 5.99 -9.81
C ILE A 306 8.70 6.64 -10.73
N THR A 307 8.57 7.95 -10.98
CA THR A 307 9.49 8.69 -11.86
C THR A 307 10.94 8.51 -11.40
N LYS A 308 11.22 8.73 -10.12
CA LYS A 308 12.58 8.57 -9.55
C LYS A 308 13.06 7.13 -9.64
N GLN A 309 12.21 6.13 -9.34
CA GLN A 309 12.59 4.73 -9.38
C GLN A 309 12.87 4.25 -10.81
N LEU A 310 12.07 4.68 -11.80
CA LEU A 310 12.30 4.42 -13.21
C LEU A 310 13.59 5.09 -13.71
N ARG A 311 13.82 6.36 -13.35
CA ARG A 311 15.08 7.07 -13.65
C ARG A 311 16.28 6.32 -13.05
N ASP A 312 16.22 5.93 -11.80
CA ASP A 312 17.31 5.20 -11.15
C ASP A 312 17.51 3.82 -11.80
N GLY A 313 16.43 3.18 -12.28
CA GLY A 313 16.48 2.00 -13.15
C GLY A 313 17.22 2.25 -14.45
N ILE A 314 16.89 3.33 -15.17
CA ILE A 314 17.58 3.76 -16.41
C ILE A 314 19.08 4.00 -16.14
N MET A 315 19.42 4.71 -15.07
CA MET A 315 20.82 4.99 -14.72
C MET A 315 21.59 3.72 -14.36
N SER A 316 20.97 2.80 -13.62
CA SER A 316 21.64 1.60 -13.11
C SER A 316 21.73 0.48 -14.14
N ILE A 317 20.69 0.28 -14.96
CA ILE A 317 20.60 -0.79 -15.95
C ILE A 317 21.17 -0.33 -17.29
N ASP A 318 20.70 0.81 -17.80
CA ASP A 318 21.06 1.32 -19.14
C ASP A 318 22.27 2.28 -19.12
N LYS A 319 22.79 2.61 -17.93
CA LYS A 319 24.01 3.41 -17.72
C LYS A 319 23.94 4.85 -18.28
N LEU A 320 22.75 5.44 -18.35
CA LEU A 320 22.58 6.86 -18.71
C LEU A 320 22.92 7.79 -17.53
N SER A 321 23.34 9.02 -17.86
CA SER A 321 23.51 10.09 -16.88
C SER A 321 22.16 10.44 -16.23
N ARG A 322 22.20 11.04 -15.03
CA ARG A 322 20.98 11.52 -14.36
C ARG A 322 20.23 12.55 -15.20
N GLU A 323 20.96 13.46 -15.85
CA GLU A 323 20.38 14.52 -16.68
C GLU A 323 19.67 13.94 -17.91
N ASP A 324 20.32 13.00 -18.61
CA ASP A 324 19.73 12.38 -19.81
C ASP A 324 18.58 11.44 -19.47
N ALA A 325 18.64 10.77 -18.31
CA ALA A 325 17.51 10.01 -17.80
C ALA A 325 16.32 10.93 -17.48
N ASN A 326 16.54 12.08 -16.82
CA ASN A 326 15.48 13.05 -16.51
C ASN A 326 14.78 13.57 -17.78
N LYS A 327 15.54 13.79 -18.88
CA LYS A 327 14.98 14.26 -20.15
C LYS A 327 13.92 13.33 -20.75
N ARG A 328 13.84 12.07 -20.32
CA ARG A 328 12.84 11.08 -20.79
C ARG A 328 11.46 11.23 -20.13
N PHE A 329 11.35 12.02 -19.06
CA PHE A 329 10.13 12.15 -18.27
C PHE A 329 9.43 13.48 -18.52
N PHE A 330 8.11 13.41 -18.59
CA PHE A 330 7.18 14.54 -18.75
C PHE A 330 6.09 14.40 -17.70
N LEU A 331 6.16 15.21 -16.65
CA LEU A 331 5.26 15.13 -15.51
C LEU A 331 4.14 16.15 -15.67
N LEU A 332 2.91 15.72 -15.44
CA LEU A 332 1.75 16.60 -15.31
C LEU A 332 1.22 16.56 -13.86
N ASP A 333 0.80 17.72 -13.36
CA ASP A 333 0.08 17.84 -12.09
C ASP A 333 -1.17 18.71 -12.31
N ARG A 334 -1.79 19.22 -11.24
CA ARG A 334 -3.04 20.02 -11.28
C ARG A 334 -3.03 21.23 -12.22
N TYR A 335 -1.86 21.69 -12.64
CA TYR A 335 -1.65 22.85 -13.52
C TYR A 335 -1.09 22.45 -14.90
N GLY A 336 -1.34 21.21 -15.34
CA GLY A 336 -0.81 20.69 -16.59
C GLY A 336 0.66 20.26 -16.49
N LEU A 337 1.36 20.29 -17.62
CA LEU A 337 2.78 19.96 -17.71
C LEU A 337 3.64 20.86 -16.81
N ILE A 338 4.52 20.23 -16.05
CA ILE A 338 5.50 20.92 -15.21
C ILE A 338 6.59 21.56 -16.07
N LYS A 339 6.44 22.86 -16.37
CA LYS A 339 7.37 23.68 -17.14
C LYS A 339 7.73 24.98 -16.42
N GLU A 340 8.82 25.62 -16.81
CA GLU A 340 9.41 26.79 -16.14
C GLU A 340 8.39 27.90 -15.87
N SER A 341 7.54 28.25 -16.84
CA SER A 341 6.56 29.33 -16.72
C SER A 341 5.49 29.13 -15.65
N LEU A 342 5.31 27.92 -15.10
CA LEU A 342 4.37 27.72 -14.00
C LEU A 342 4.81 28.45 -12.72
N GLY A 343 6.13 28.66 -12.57
CA GLY A 343 6.71 29.39 -11.45
C GLY A 343 6.73 28.64 -10.11
N PRO A 344 7.46 29.18 -9.11
CA PRO A 344 7.72 28.51 -7.84
C PRO A 344 6.47 28.31 -6.96
N ALA A 345 5.41 29.09 -7.19
CA ALA A 345 4.14 28.91 -6.48
C ALA A 345 3.38 27.64 -6.90
N LYS A 346 3.64 27.14 -8.12
CA LYS A 346 2.97 25.97 -8.70
C LYS A 346 3.89 24.76 -8.82
N ILE A 347 5.21 24.95 -8.78
CA ILE A 347 6.22 23.89 -8.88
C ILE A 347 6.78 23.59 -7.49
N ARG A 348 6.61 22.34 -7.02
CA ARG A 348 7.26 21.87 -5.78
C ARG A 348 8.75 21.64 -6.01
N ASP A 349 9.59 21.91 -5.01
CA ASP A 349 11.03 21.63 -5.08
C ASP A 349 11.34 20.16 -5.43
N ALA A 350 10.52 19.23 -4.94
CA ALA A 350 10.71 17.80 -5.14
C ALA A 350 10.61 17.34 -6.61
N VAL A 351 9.95 18.11 -7.48
CA VAL A 351 9.77 17.81 -8.92
C VAL A 351 10.69 18.66 -9.81
N ARG A 352 11.50 19.55 -9.22
CA ARG A 352 12.29 20.56 -9.93
C ARG A 352 13.25 19.97 -10.97
N GLU A 353 13.78 18.78 -10.71
CA GLU A 353 14.70 18.07 -11.61
C GLU A 353 14.03 17.55 -12.91
N PHE A 354 12.70 17.61 -12.99
CA PHE A 354 11.89 17.16 -14.15
C PHE A 354 11.15 18.31 -14.84
N VAL A 355 11.41 19.56 -14.45
CA VAL A 355 10.79 20.74 -15.08
C VAL A 355 11.26 20.85 -16.53
N ARG A 356 10.33 21.09 -17.46
CA ARG A 356 10.65 21.27 -18.88
C ARG A 356 10.94 22.74 -19.22
N PRO A 357 11.96 23.03 -20.05
CA PRO A 357 12.20 24.37 -20.57
C PRO A 357 11.01 24.87 -21.40
N ASP A 358 10.65 26.15 -21.27
CA ASP A 358 9.52 26.71 -22.02
C ASP A 358 9.75 26.69 -23.55
N ALA A 359 11.00 26.84 -24.00
CA ALA A 359 11.39 26.78 -25.41
C ALA A 359 11.00 25.44 -26.07
N GLU A 360 10.97 24.34 -25.30
CA GLU A 360 10.52 23.04 -25.81
C GLU A 360 9.02 23.01 -26.07
N TRP A 361 8.24 23.98 -25.59
CA TRP A 361 6.77 23.99 -25.60
C TRP A 361 6.17 25.17 -26.37
N GLU A 362 7.00 25.90 -27.12
CA GLU A 362 6.54 26.92 -28.06
C GLU A 362 5.60 26.33 -29.12
N GLY A 363 4.56 27.10 -29.46
CA GLY A 363 3.53 26.72 -30.45
C GLY A 363 2.55 25.63 -30.00
N VAL A 364 2.68 25.11 -28.78
CA VAL A 364 1.74 24.10 -28.25
C VAL A 364 0.50 24.80 -27.69
N PRO A 365 -0.72 24.36 -28.05
CA PRO A 365 -1.94 24.92 -27.47
C PRO A 365 -1.96 24.83 -25.94
N THR A 366 -2.41 25.91 -25.30
CA THR A 366 -2.62 25.98 -23.86
C THR A 366 -4.07 26.31 -23.54
N ASN A 367 -4.51 25.99 -22.32
CA ASN A 367 -5.79 26.48 -21.81
C ASN A 367 -5.73 28.00 -21.53
N ALA A 368 -6.85 28.59 -21.11
CA ALA A 368 -6.93 30.03 -20.78
C ALA A 368 -5.96 30.47 -19.66
N GLN A 369 -5.42 29.52 -18.88
CA GLN A 369 -4.47 29.75 -17.80
C GLN A 369 -3.00 29.54 -18.24
N GLY A 370 -2.76 29.28 -19.53
CA GLY A 370 -1.42 29.05 -20.08
C GLY A 370 -0.86 27.65 -19.79
N GLU A 371 -1.71 26.70 -19.42
CA GLU A 371 -1.31 25.36 -19.00
C GLU A 371 -1.42 24.37 -20.18
N VAL A 372 -0.42 23.49 -20.31
CA VAL A 372 -0.40 22.46 -21.36
C VAL A 372 -1.06 21.19 -20.83
N GLY A 373 -2.18 20.81 -21.44
CA GLY A 373 -2.97 19.64 -21.04
C GLY A 373 -2.36 18.30 -21.50
N LEU A 374 -2.89 17.19 -20.96
CA LEU A 374 -2.39 15.83 -21.23
C LEU A 374 -2.38 15.49 -22.72
N LEU A 375 -3.49 15.75 -23.42
CA LEU A 375 -3.60 15.45 -24.85
C LEU A 375 -2.52 16.17 -25.68
N GLU A 376 -2.27 17.44 -25.39
CA GLU A 376 -1.26 18.24 -26.10
C GLU A 376 0.17 17.74 -25.81
N VAL A 377 0.42 17.28 -24.58
CA VAL A 377 1.66 16.56 -24.24
C VAL A 377 1.78 15.27 -25.06
N VAL A 378 0.72 14.47 -25.17
CA VAL A 378 0.73 13.21 -25.93
C VAL A 378 1.00 13.47 -27.42
N LYS A 379 0.31 14.44 -28.04
CA LYS A 379 0.51 14.82 -29.44
C LYS A 379 1.96 15.20 -29.73
N LYS A 380 2.57 16.00 -28.85
CA LYS A 380 3.93 16.51 -29.04
C LYS A 380 5.01 15.47 -28.74
N VAL A 381 4.92 14.82 -27.59
CA VAL A 381 5.94 13.88 -27.08
C VAL A 381 5.88 12.54 -27.81
N LYS A 382 4.69 12.15 -28.29
CA LYS A 382 4.39 10.81 -28.81
C LYS A 382 4.89 9.76 -27.82
N PRO A 383 4.40 9.75 -26.58
CA PRO A 383 4.93 8.91 -25.52
C PRO A 383 4.80 7.43 -25.86
N THR A 384 5.77 6.64 -25.38
CA THR A 384 5.67 5.17 -25.45
C THR A 384 5.07 4.60 -24.17
N VAL A 385 5.13 5.37 -23.07
CA VAL A 385 4.63 4.98 -21.75
C VAL A 385 3.76 6.09 -21.18
N LEU A 386 2.57 5.72 -20.71
CA LEU A 386 1.63 6.60 -20.03
C LEU A 386 1.31 6.02 -18.64
N ILE A 387 1.63 6.76 -17.58
CA ILE A 387 1.47 6.34 -16.19
C ILE A 387 0.49 7.28 -15.49
N GLY A 388 -0.60 6.74 -14.96
CA GLY A 388 -1.64 7.47 -14.26
C GLY A 388 -1.52 7.30 -12.75
N CYS A 389 -1.38 8.40 -12.01
CA CYS A 389 -1.35 8.44 -10.54
C CYS A 389 -2.06 9.70 -10.01
N SER A 390 -3.08 10.19 -10.73
CA SER A 390 -3.71 11.49 -10.48
C SER A 390 -5.01 11.41 -9.70
N THR A 391 -5.62 10.23 -9.62
CA THR A 391 -7.00 9.98 -9.15
C THR A 391 -8.09 10.70 -9.94
N HIS A 392 -7.75 11.23 -11.12
CA HIS A 392 -8.70 11.83 -12.05
C HIS A 392 -9.26 10.74 -12.97
N ALA A 393 -10.46 10.27 -12.61
CA ALA A 393 -11.16 9.20 -13.34
C ALA A 393 -11.36 9.57 -14.82
N GLY A 394 -11.04 8.65 -15.74
CA GLY A 394 -11.24 8.83 -17.17
C GLY A 394 -10.30 9.84 -17.84
N ALA A 395 -9.24 10.29 -17.16
CA ALA A 395 -8.28 11.25 -17.71
C ALA A 395 -7.55 10.73 -18.96
N PHE A 396 -7.36 9.42 -19.08
CA PHE A 396 -6.83 8.77 -20.28
C PHE A 396 -8.00 8.47 -21.21
N SER A 397 -8.59 9.53 -21.77
CA SER A 397 -9.74 9.43 -22.68
C SER A 397 -9.40 8.67 -23.96
N GLU A 398 -10.43 8.28 -24.72
CA GLU A 398 -10.26 7.64 -26.03
C GLU A 398 -9.34 8.45 -26.95
N GLU A 399 -9.51 9.77 -26.98
CA GLU A 399 -8.67 10.65 -27.79
C GLU A 399 -7.20 10.57 -27.36
N VAL A 400 -6.91 10.60 -26.06
CA VAL A 400 -5.55 10.50 -25.52
C VAL A 400 -4.91 9.15 -25.87
N VAL A 401 -5.65 8.06 -25.64
CA VAL A 401 -5.14 6.69 -25.88
C VAL A 401 -4.92 6.43 -27.36
N ARG A 402 -5.86 6.83 -28.23
CA ARG A 402 -5.71 6.68 -29.67
C ARG A 402 -4.59 7.55 -30.22
N GLU A 403 -4.44 8.78 -29.72
CA GLU A 403 -3.33 9.65 -30.13
C GLU A 403 -1.97 9.05 -29.74
N MET A 404 -1.85 8.48 -28.53
CA MET A 404 -0.65 7.75 -28.11
C MET A 404 -0.37 6.57 -29.05
N ALA A 405 -1.39 5.78 -29.39
CA ALA A 405 -1.25 4.61 -30.27
C ALA A 405 -0.80 4.94 -31.70
N LYS A 406 -0.97 6.18 -32.18
CA LYS A 406 -0.39 6.63 -33.46
C LYS A 406 1.14 6.75 -33.41
N GLY A 407 1.71 6.98 -32.23
CA GLY A 407 3.13 7.23 -32.01
C GLY A 407 3.96 6.00 -31.63
N VAL A 408 3.34 4.87 -31.33
CA VAL A 408 4.00 3.64 -30.87
C VAL A 408 3.15 2.41 -31.22
N ASP A 409 3.77 1.33 -31.68
CA ASP A 409 3.03 0.11 -32.04
C ASP A 409 2.41 -0.59 -30.83
N ARG A 410 3.16 -0.72 -29.72
CA ARG A 410 2.66 -1.30 -28.47
C ARG A 410 2.70 -0.27 -27.34
N PRO A 411 1.62 0.51 -27.13
CA PRO A 411 1.58 1.52 -26.08
C PRO A 411 1.59 0.85 -24.70
N ILE A 412 2.40 1.37 -23.78
CA ILE A 412 2.45 0.89 -22.39
C ILE A 412 1.62 1.84 -21.54
N ILE A 413 0.50 1.36 -21.00
CA ILE A 413 -0.48 2.20 -20.30
C ILE A 413 -0.70 1.64 -18.89
N PHE A 414 -0.26 2.38 -17.88
CA PHE A 414 -0.34 2.01 -16.48
C PHE A 414 -1.29 2.95 -15.73
N PRO A 415 -2.61 2.67 -15.68
CA PRO A 415 -3.54 3.46 -14.87
C PRO A 415 -3.56 2.94 -13.43
N LEU A 416 -2.80 3.60 -12.55
CA LEU A 416 -2.45 3.10 -11.22
C LEU A 416 -3.29 3.69 -10.08
N SER A 417 -4.22 4.60 -10.39
CA SER A 417 -5.05 5.22 -9.35
C SER A 417 -6.03 4.23 -8.71
N ASN A 418 -6.13 4.34 -7.39
CA ASN A 418 -7.00 3.52 -6.53
C ASN A 418 -8.05 4.39 -5.82
N PRO A 419 -9.24 3.85 -5.49
CA PRO A 419 -9.78 2.55 -5.94
C PRO A 419 -10.24 2.58 -7.41
N SER A 420 -10.71 1.45 -7.96
CA SER A 420 -11.06 1.30 -9.39
C SER A 420 -11.91 2.41 -10.00
N ARG A 421 -12.80 3.06 -9.24
CA ARG A 421 -13.63 4.20 -9.71
C ARG A 421 -12.83 5.48 -10.03
N LEU A 422 -11.56 5.56 -9.61
CA LEU A 422 -10.66 6.68 -9.84
C LEU A 422 -9.59 6.35 -10.89
N VAL A 423 -9.72 5.21 -11.57
CA VAL A 423 -8.78 4.77 -12.61
C VAL A 423 -8.76 5.75 -13.79
N GLU A 424 -7.58 6.01 -14.34
CA GLU A 424 -7.44 6.96 -15.45
C GLU A 424 -8.09 6.45 -16.75
N VAL A 425 -8.12 5.13 -16.96
CA VAL A 425 -8.84 4.45 -18.05
C VAL A 425 -9.19 3.03 -17.62
N ASP A 426 -10.39 2.57 -17.96
CA ASP A 426 -10.73 1.17 -17.78
C ASP A 426 -9.86 0.30 -18.72
N PRO A 427 -9.21 -0.77 -18.23
CA PRO A 427 -8.38 -1.62 -19.08
C PRO A 427 -9.10 -2.18 -20.31
N LYS A 428 -10.42 -2.40 -20.21
CA LYS A 428 -11.23 -2.82 -21.36
C LYS A 428 -11.23 -1.75 -22.45
N ASP A 429 -11.43 -0.50 -22.07
CA ASP A 429 -11.47 0.62 -23.00
C ASP A 429 -10.10 0.86 -23.64
N ALA A 430 -9.02 0.84 -22.85
CA ALA A 430 -7.66 0.95 -23.39
C ALA A 430 -7.31 -0.21 -24.33
N ASN A 431 -7.75 -1.42 -24.04
CA ASN A 431 -7.61 -2.57 -24.93
C ASN A 431 -8.35 -2.34 -26.25
N ASP A 432 -9.61 -1.93 -26.20
CA ASP A 432 -10.45 -1.75 -27.39
C ASP A 432 -9.99 -0.59 -28.26
N TRP A 433 -9.58 0.54 -27.65
CA TRP A 433 -9.09 1.71 -28.38
C TRP A 433 -7.72 1.51 -29.03
N THR A 434 -6.99 0.46 -28.64
CA THR A 434 -5.67 0.10 -29.17
C THR A 434 -5.67 -1.21 -29.95
N ASP A 435 -6.84 -1.78 -30.26
CA ASP A 435 -6.96 -3.07 -30.96
C ASP A 435 -6.15 -4.20 -30.28
N GLY A 436 -6.18 -4.24 -28.93
CA GLY A 436 -5.45 -5.22 -28.11
C GLY A 436 -3.93 -5.04 -28.08
N LYS A 437 -3.41 -3.91 -28.56
CA LYS A 437 -1.96 -3.65 -28.59
C LYS A 437 -1.42 -3.12 -27.27
N ALA A 438 -2.24 -2.46 -26.44
CA ALA A 438 -1.81 -1.91 -25.17
C ALA A 438 -1.23 -2.98 -24.23
N LEU A 439 -0.11 -2.65 -23.59
CA LEU A 439 0.47 -3.41 -22.48
C LEU A 439 0.06 -2.70 -21.19
N MET A 440 -0.69 -3.39 -20.33
CA MET A 440 -1.36 -2.76 -19.21
C MET A 440 -1.00 -3.39 -17.87
N ALA A 441 -0.91 -2.54 -16.85
CA ALA A 441 -0.89 -2.93 -15.46
C ALA A 441 -1.60 -1.86 -14.63
N THR A 442 -2.49 -2.27 -13.73
CA THR A 442 -3.39 -1.38 -12.98
C THR A 442 -3.04 -1.31 -11.50
N GLY A 443 -3.53 -0.28 -10.81
CA GLY A 443 -3.37 -0.18 -9.35
C GLY A 443 -4.34 -1.06 -8.56
N SER A 444 -5.53 -1.30 -9.11
CA SER A 444 -6.62 -2.11 -8.55
C SER A 444 -6.91 -3.31 -9.45
N PRO A 445 -7.55 -4.38 -8.95
CA PRO A 445 -7.91 -5.53 -9.77
C PRO A 445 -9.03 -5.19 -10.77
N PHE A 446 -8.92 -5.72 -11.99
CA PHE A 446 -9.92 -5.62 -13.05
C PHE A 446 -10.21 -7.00 -13.67
N PRO A 447 -11.41 -7.22 -14.25
CA PRO A 447 -11.69 -8.42 -15.02
C PRO A 447 -10.73 -8.59 -16.22
N PRO A 448 -10.53 -9.83 -16.70
CA PRO A 448 -9.75 -10.09 -17.91
C PRO A 448 -10.36 -9.40 -19.13
N CYS A 449 -9.52 -8.93 -20.06
CA CYS A 449 -9.97 -8.31 -21.31
C CYS A 449 -9.94 -9.32 -22.46
N GLN A 450 -10.91 -9.24 -23.36
CA GLN A 450 -10.94 -10.04 -24.57
C GLN A 450 -10.06 -9.39 -25.66
N MET A 451 -9.11 -10.15 -26.19
CA MET A 451 -8.26 -9.73 -27.30
C MET A 451 -8.95 -9.92 -28.66
N PRO A 452 -8.49 -9.24 -29.73
CA PRO A 452 -9.05 -9.42 -31.08
C PRO A 452 -9.01 -10.87 -31.60
N ASN A 453 -8.12 -11.71 -31.07
CA ASN A 453 -8.04 -13.14 -31.39
C ASN A 453 -9.08 -14.00 -30.62
N GLY A 454 -9.99 -13.38 -29.86
CA GLY A 454 -11.04 -14.02 -29.07
C GLY A 454 -10.61 -14.53 -27.69
N LYS A 455 -9.31 -14.52 -27.36
CA LYS A 455 -8.80 -15.00 -26.07
C LYS A 455 -8.89 -13.93 -24.98
N PHE A 456 -9.11 -14.36 -23.74
CA PHE A 456 -9.07 -13.48 -22.57
C PHE A 456 -7.68 -13.42 -21.97
N TYR A 457 -7.24 -12.23 -21.61
CA TYR A 457 -5.96 -11.97 -20.95
C TYR A 457 -6.21 -11.29 -19.61
N ASP A 458 -5.58 -11.83 -18.57
CA ASP A 458 -5.61 -11.25 -17.23
C ASP A 458 -4.88 -9.90 -17.24
N ILE A 459 -5.49 -8.89 -16.61
CA ILE A 459 -4.85 -7.60 -16.41
C ILE A 459 -3.93 -7.69 -15.19
N ALA A 460 -2.67 -7.33 -15.39
CA ALA A 460 -1.68 -7.32 -14.32
C ALA A 460 -1.98 -6.22 -13.30
N GLU A 461 -1.64 -6.47 -12.03
CA GLU A 461 -1.80 -5.50 -10.95
C GLU A 461 -0.43 -5.05 -10.43
N CYS A 462 -0.18 -3.75 -10.46
CA CYS A 462 0.96 -3.09 -9.83
C CYS A 462 0.70 -2.88 -8.33
N ASN A 463 0.41 -3.96 -7.61
CA ASN A 463 0.16 -3.90 -6.18
C ASN A 463 1.47 -3.92 -5.39
N SER A 464 1.68 -2.89 -4.57
CA SER A 464 2.88 -2.73 -3.75
C SER A 464 3.02 -3.77 -2.63
N ALA A 465 1.96 -4.53 -2.32
CA ALA A 465 1.92 -5.61 -1.33
C ALA A 465 3.14 -6.56 -1.38
N PHE A 466 3.61 -6.92 -2.58
CA PHE A 466 4.74 -7.84 -2.80
C PHE A 466 6.12 -7.18 -2.55
N PRO A 467 6.47 -6.03 -3.16
CA PRO A 467 7.71 -5.33 -2.85
C PRO A 467 7.88 -5.01 -1.37
N SER A 468 6.80 -4.58 -0.70
CA SER A 468 6.84 -4.28 0.73
C SER A 468 7.28 -5.52 1.54
N ALA A 469 6.79 -6.72 1.17
CA ALA A 469 7.12 -7.97 1.86
C ALA A 469 8.56 -8.44 1.57
N ARG A 470 9.04 -8.26 0.34
CA ARG A 470 10.39 -8.67 -0.07
C ARG A 470 11.49 -7.79 0.50
N ARG A 471 11.28 -6.48 0.60
CA ARG A 471 12.29 -5.55 1.18
C ARG A 471 12.60 -5.88 2.65
N LEU A 472 11.63 -6.45 3.37
CA LEU A 472 11.80 -6.95 4.73
C LEU A 472 12.60 -8.24 4.85
N LEU A 473 12.42 -9.16 3.91
CA LEU A 473 13.27 -10.35 3.83
C LEU A 473 14.75 -9.97 3.61
N MET A 474 15.00 -8.87 2.89
CA MET A 474 16.34 -8.33 2.69
C MET A 474 16.89 -7.59 3.93
N SER A 475 16.06 -6.81 4.65
CA SER A 475 16.51 -6.16 5.90
C SER A 475 16.85 -7.18 6.99
N HIS A 476 16.16 -8.32 7.03
CA HIS A 476 16.51 -9.42 7.93
C HIS A 476 17.89 -10.04 7.66
N LYS A 477 18.39 -9.96 6.41
CA LYS A 477 19.75 -10.41 6.03
C LYS A 477 20.82 -9.32 6.18
N LEU A 478 20.42 -8.06 6.36
CA LEU A 478 21.31 -6.93 6.59
C LEU A 478 21.46 -6.58 8.09
N ILE A 479 20.62 -7.17 8.95
CA ILE A 479 20.62 -6.98 10.41
C ILE A 479 21.22 -8.22 11.14
N LEU A 480 21.48 -9.30 10.41
CA LEU A 480 22.38 -10.39 10.83
C LEU A 480 23.71 -10.22 10.12
#